data_AF-A0A081AGA3-F1
#
_entry.id   AF-A0A081AGA3-F1
#
_cell.length_a   1.000
_cell.length_b   1.000
_cell.length_c   1.000
_cell.angle_alpha   90.00
_cell.angle_beta   90.00
_cell.angle_gamma   90.00
#
_symmetry.space_group_name_H-M   'P 1'
#
loop_
_entity.id
_entity.type
_entity.pdbx_description
1 polymer ?
#
loop_
_entity_poly.entity_id
_entity_poly.type
_entity_poly.pdbx_seq_one_letter_code
_entity_poly.pdbx_strand_id
1 'polypeptide(L)'
;MAKRRRGKKLTWPQLWSKLKKCGWMHEPPKGLQTECRFFTPEGWKKRGQGQHLVDYFDGPDKIWQYLPEKVLDNILDEELATNESSDDAPTKKQ
;
A
#
# COMPACT_ATOMS: atom_id res chain seq x y z
N MET A 1 -24.81 13.92 6.82
CA MET A 1 -24.26 12.74 7.55
C MET A 1 -23.86 11.68 6.51
N ALA A 2 -22.61 11.69 6.03
CA ALA A 2 -22.17 10.75 5.00
C ALA A 2 -21.98 9.35 5.60
N LYS A 3 -22.79 8.39 5.13
CA LYS A 3 -22.69 6.96 5.46
C LYS A 3 -21.35 6.42 4.94
N ARG A 4 -20.38 6.25 5.84
CA ARG A 4 -19.11 5.58 5.54
C ARG A 4 -19.40 4.14 5.12
N ARG A 5 -19.28 3.82 3.83
CA ARG A 5 -19.36 2.47 3.29
C ARG A 5 -18.12 1.67 3.70
N ARG A 6 -18.05 1.19 4.95
CA ARG A 6 -17.05 0.18 5.36
C ARG A 6 -17.54 -1.20 4.94
N GLY A 7 -17.52 -1.48 3.64
CA GLY A 7 -18.11 -2.66 3.02
C GLY A 7 -17.09 -3.63 2.42
N LYS A 8 -16.00 -3.92 3.12
CA LYS A 8 -15.09 -5.10 3.02
C LYS A 8 -13.78 -4.74 3.71
N LYS A 9 -13.42 -5.46 4.78
CA LYS A 9 -12.05 -5.37 5.32
C LYS A 9 -11.11 -5.91 4.23
N LEU A 10 -10.24 -5.06 3.71
CA LEU A 10 -9.22 -5.49 2.77
C LEU A 10 -8.32 -6.53 3.46
N THR A 11 -8.00 -7.62 2.77
CA THR A 11 -7.02 -8.59 3.27
C THR A 11 -5.61 -8.00 3.17
N TRP A 12 -4.67 -8.52 3.97
CA TRP A 12 -3.27 -8.08 3.90
C TRP A 12 -2.67 -8.17 2.49
N PRO A 13 -2.83 -9.26 1.70
CA PRO A 13 -2.31 -9.32 0.34
C PRO A 13 -2.86 -8.22 -0.58
N GLN A 14 -4.14 -7.85 -0.43
CA GLN A 14 -4.74 -6.76 -1.19
C GLN A 14 -4.15 -5.40 -0.78
N LEU A 15 -4.00 -5.16 0.52
CA LEU A 15 -3.42 -3.91 1.01
C LEU A 15 -1.96 -3.80 0.54
N TRP A 16 -1.21 -4.88 0.68
CA TRP A 16 0.18 -4.92 0.26
C TRP A 16 0.35 -4.71 -1.24
N SER A 17 -0.54 -5.28 -2.06
CA SER A 17 -0.54 -5.02 -3.51
C SER A 17 -0.69 -3.53 -3.82
N LYS A 18 -1.57 -2.83 -3.11
CA LYS A 18 -1.78 -1.39 -3.27
C LYS A 18 -0.58 -0.58 -2.74
N LEU A 19 -0.06 -0.90 -1.56
CA LEU A 19 1.12 -0.26 -0.99
C LEU A 19 2.33 -0.33 -1.95
N LYS A 20 2.55 -1.48 -2.60
CA LYS A 20 3.59 -1.63 -3.64
C LYS A 20 3.39 -0.67 -4.81
N LYS A 21 2.16 -0.45 -5.27
CA LYS A 21 1.86 0.54 -6.33
C LYS A 21 2.21 1.96 -5.88
N CYS A 22 2.02 2.26 -4.61
CA CYS A 22 2.43 3.53 -4.01
C CYS A 22 3.93 3.62 -3.70
N GLY A 23 4.75 2.68 -4.16
CA GLY A 23 6.21 2.69 -4.01
C GLY A 23 6.73 2.14 -2.69
N TRP A 24 5.89 1.46 -1.90
CA TRP A 24 6.36 0.78 -0.68
C TRP A 24 7.23 -0.42 -1.03
N MET A 25 8.22 -0.67 -0.17
CA MET A 25 9.22 -1.71 -0.33
C MET A 25 9.22 -2.60 0.92
N HIS A 26 9.71 -3.84 0.81
CA HIS A 26 9.92 -4.68 1.99
C HIS A 26 11.32 -5.27 1.98
N GLU A 27 11.84 -5.49 3.19
CA GLU A 27 13.05 -6.25 3.43
C GLU A 27 12.67 -7.54 4.18
N PRO A 28 13.08 -8.72 3.68
CA PRO A 28 12.86 -9.96 4.41
C PRO A 28 13.68 -9.97 5.71
N PRO A 29 13.24 -10.72 6.73
CA PRO A 29 13.98 -10.85 7.98
C PRO A 29 15.42 -11.32 7.72
N LYS A 30 16.38 -10.73 8.44
CA LYS A 30 17.80 -11.09 8.40
C LYS A 30 18.32 -11.36 9.81
N GLY A 31 19.21 -12.35 9.93
CA GLY A 31 19.83 -12.71 11.20
C GLY A 31 18.80 -13.23 12.20
N LEU A 32 18.75 -12.59 13.38
CA LEU A 32 17.85 -12.95 14.48
C LEU A 32 16.43 -12.35 14.37
N GLN A 33 16.14 -11.60 13.30
CA GLN A 33 14.81 -11.03 13.11
C GLN A 33 13.82 -12.08 12.61
N THR A 34 12.60 -12.04 13.13
CA THR A 34 11.52 -12.98 12.77
C THR A 34 10.50 -12.40 11.81
N GLU A 35 10.48 -11.07 11.64
CA GLU A 35 9.47 -10.37 10.85
C GLU A 35 10.07 -9.63 9.65
N CYS A 36 9.29 -9.51 8.58
CA CYS A 36 9.62 -8.64 7.45
C CYS A 36 9.49 -7.17 7.86
N ARG A 37 10.40 -6.34 7.36
CA ARG A 37 10.27 -4.88 7.47
C ARG A 37 9.62 -4.32 6.23
N PHE A 38 8.63 -3.47 6.42
CA PHE A 38 7.94 -2.77 5.34
C PHE A 38 8.26 -1.29 5.43
N PHE A 39 8.69 -0.69 4.34
CA PHE A 39 9.16 0.69 4.30
C PHE A 39 8.21 1.55 3.48
N THR A 40 7.96 2.77 3.97
CA THR A 40 7.38 3.82 3.15
C THR A 40 8.35 4.18 2.01
N PRO A 41 7.89 4.82 0.92
CA PRO A 41 8.76 5.22 -0.18
C PRO A 41 9.92 6.11 0.29
N GLU A 42 9.64 7.06 1.20
CA GLU A 42 10.65 7.91 1.80
C GLU A 42 11.53 7.14 2.79
N GLY A 43 10.94 6.26 3.59
CA GLY A 43 11.68 5.42 4.53
C GLY A 43 12.67 4.50 3.86
N TRP A 44 12.35 4.01 2.65
CA TRP A 44 13.27 3.19 1.86
C TRP A 44 14.50 3.98 1.38
N LYS A 45 14.33 5.26 1.04
CA LYS A 45 15.45 6.13 0.60
C LYS A 45 16.47 6.34 1.72
N LYS A 46 16.02 6.42 2.96
CA LYS A 46 16.87 6.52 4.18
C LYS A 46 16.96 5.20 4.95
N ARG A 47 16.84 4.06 4.27
CA ARG A 47 16.98 2.74 4.90
C ARG A 47 18.31 2.66 5.67
N GLY A 48 18.26 2.26 6.94
CA GLY A 48 19.40 2.30 7.87
C GLY A 48 19.35 3.44 8.90
N GLN A 49 18.67 4.55 8.58
CA GLN A 49 18.41 5.68 9.50
C GLN A 49 16.92 5.96 9.69
N GLY A 50 16.05 5.21 9.01
CA GLY A 50 14.61 5.34 9.14
C GLY A 50 14.14 5.14 10.60
N GLN A 51 13.10 5.87 10.97
CA GLN A 51 12.42 5.76 12.25
C GLN A 51 11.33 4.67 12.21
N HIS A 52 11.32 3.81 13.22
CA HIS A 52 10.29 2.77 13.35
C HIS A 52 8.90 3.41 13.55
N LEU A 53 7.87 2.81 12.92
CA LEU A 53 6.47 3.25 12.88
C LEU A 53 6.23 4.58 12.14
N VAL A 54 7.25 5.11 11.47
CA VAL A 54 7.18 6.32 10.65
C VAL A 54 7.68 6.02 9.25
N ASP A 55 8.91 5.51 9.16
CA ASP A 55 9.60 5.20 7.91
C ASP A 55 9.54 3.71 7.57
N TYR A 56 9.46 2.87 8.60
CA TYR A 56 9.31 1.43 8.43
C TYR A 56 8.46 0.81 9.54
N PHE A 57 7.95 -0.39 9.27
CA PHE A 57 7.06 -1.16 10.13
C PHE A 57 7.52 -2.61 10.15
N ASP A 58 7.70 -3.17 11.34
CA ASP A 58 7.97 -4.60 11.51
C ASP A 58 6.65 -5.38 11.41
N GLY A 59 6.46 -6.13 10.34
CA GLY A 59 5.28 -6.96 10.15
C GLY A 59 4.03 -6.24 9.61
N PRO A 60 3.08 -7.02 9.08
CA PRO A 60 1.83 -6.49 8.51
C PRO A 60 0.91 -5.88 9.58
N ASP A 61 0.93 -6.40 10.80
CA ASP A 61 0.05 -5.95 11.89
C ASP A 61 0.38 -4.52 12.32
N LYS A 62 1.68 -4.15 12.31
CA LYS A 62 2.09 -2.77 12.61
C LYS A 62 1.63 -1.79 11.55
N ILE A 63 1.59 -2.18 10.29
CA ILE A 63 0.99 -1.33 9.25
C ILE A 63 -0.49 -1.12 9.55
N TRP A 64 -1.25 -2.17 9.80
CA TRP A 64 -2.67 -2.03 10.11
C TRP A 64 -2.96 -1.16 11.33
N GLN A 65 -2.10 -1.23 12.35
CA GLN A 65 -2.29 -0.52 13.61
C GLN A 65 -1.87 0.95 13.54
N TYR A 66 -0.82 1.27 12.79
CA TYR A 66 -0.16 2.58 12.85
C TYR A 66 -0.23 3.39 11.56
N LEU A 67 -0.66 2.81 10.44
CA LEU A 67 -0.87 3.59 9.22
C LEU A 67 -2.02 4.59 9.44
N PRO A 68 -1.82 5.89 9.17
CA PRO A 68 -2.89 6.87 9.34
C PRO A 68 -4.10 6.51 8.48
N GLU A 69 -5.31 6.61 9.03
CA GLU A 69 -6.56 6.30 8.30
C GLU A 69 -6.65 7.04 6.97
N LYS A 70 -6.17 8.30 6.89
CA LYS A 70 -6.14 9.08 5.65
C LYS A 70 -5.26 8.46 4.56
N VAL A 71 -4.12 7.90 4.93
CA VAL A 71 -3.22 7.22 3.98
C VAL A 71 -3.89 5.95 3.49
N LEU A 72 -4.52 5.22 4.41
CA LEU A 72 -5.28 4.03 4.06
C LEU A 72 -6.45 4.36 3.13
N ASP A 73 -7.25 5.39 3.44
CA ASP A 73 -8.38 5.84 2.64
C ASP A 73 -7.93 6.30 1.23
N ASN A 74 -6.85 7.07 1.12
CA ASN A 74 -6.30 7.47 -0.18
C ASN A 74 -5.85 6.27 -1.04
N ILE A 75 -5.25 5.26 -0.41
CA ILE A 75 -4.86 4.00 -1.08
C ILE A 75 -6.11 3.19 -1.48
N LEU A 76 -7.20 3.32 -0.73
CA LEU A 76 -8.44 2.59 -0.95
C LEU A 76 -9.33 3.23 -2.03
N ASP A 77 -9.37 4.57 -2.11
CA ASP A 77 -10.22 5.35 -3.02
C ASP A 77 -9.78 5.29 -4.50
N GLU A 78 -8.57 4.82 -4.79
CA GLU A 78 -8.05 4.68 -6.16
C GLU A 78 -8.82 3.65 -7.04
N GLU A 79 -9.76 2.87 -6.45
CA GLU A 79 -10.69 2.01 -7.22
C GLU A 79 -11.81 2.77 -7.93
N LEU A 80 -12.07 4.05 -7.64
CA LEU A 80 -13.16 4.79 -8.30
C LEU A 80 -12.81 5.39 -9.66
N ALA A 81 -11.52 5.44 -10.03
CA ALA A 81 -11.06 6.16 -11.22
C ALA A 81 -10.64 5.28 -12.42
N THR A 82 -10.60 3.94 -12.27
CA THR A 82 -10.05 3.05 -13.33
C THR A 82 -11.11 2.28 -14.13
N ASN A 83 -12.40 2.56 -13.92
CA ASN A 83 -13.48 1.87 -14.64
C ASN A 83 -14.14 2.72 -15.76
N GLU A 84 -13.57 3.86 -16.15
CA GLU A 84 -14.07 4.73 -17.24
C GLU A 84 -13.07 4.96 -18.39
N SER A 85 -12.39 3.91 -18.86
CA SER A 85 -11.76 3.94 -20.18
C SER A 85 -12.33 2.75 -20.96
N SER A 86 -13.58 2.87 -21.42
CA SER A 86 -13.97 3.43 -22.72
C SER A 86 -13.20 2.75 -23.84
N ASP A 87 -13.85 1.70 -24.33
CA ASP A 87 -13.81 1.17 -25.69
C ASP A 87 -13.38 2.22 -26.72
N ASP A 88 -12.18 2.09 -27.30
CA ASP A 88 -11.90 2.55 -28.66
C ASP A 88 -10.72 1.74 -29.21
N ALA A 89 -11.06 0.63 -29.85
CA ALA A 89 -10.13 -0.06 -30.74
C ALA A 89 -10.27 0.54 -32.15
N PRO A 90 -9.16 0.94 -32.78
CA PRO A 90 -9.06 0.68 -34.20
C PRO A 90 -7.70 0.05 -34.51
N THR A 91 -7.70 -1.24 -34.86
CA THR A 91 -6.54 -1.88 -35.49
C THR A 91 -6.98 -2.69 -36.69
N LYS A 92 -6.92 -2.09 -37.88
CA LYS A 92 -6.12 -2.59 -39.02
C LYS A 92 -6.36 -1.73 -40.26
N LYS A 93 -5.28 -1.11 -40.74
CA LYS A 93 -5.08 -0.87 -42.17
C LYS A 93 -4.11 -1.96 -42.66
N GLN A 94 -4.52 -2.70 -43.69
CA GLN A 94 -3.65 -3.27 -44.71
C GLN A 94 -4.35 -3.10 -46.05
#